data_AF-A0A924YFI5-F1
#
_entry.id   AF-A0A924YFI5-F1
#
_cell.length_a   1.000
_cell.length_b   1.000
_cell.length_c   1.000
_cell.angle_alpha   90.00
_cell.angle_beta   90.00
_cell.angle_gamma   90.00
#
_symmetry.space_group_name_H-M   'P 1'
#
loop_
_entity.id
_entity.type
_entity.pdbx_description
1 polymer ?
#
loop_
_entity_poly.entity_id
_entity_poly.type
_entity_poly.pdbx_seq_one_letter_code
_entity_poly.pdbx_strand_id
1 'polypeptide(L)'
;MSKTPQYINPNSNPETPSKYNRPRRYVMWWALLFGLIVGTVGGIFFAWNISPVEEFDTEPWQLREDDRAQYLVAIMIDYAYNGNLSRTVDRLITLRLPGDQIQEVANIACRLASGGYVDSQSGLYAVRSMMQFYQLQGRSGCADTLLVADAAAPATPTVIVVASLTPTLVPPATKTDTPEPPNRPTPTSVTFVVPTSVAQEEFTLANVGTFCDVNLSGIIEVRVQDFNGEGIAGIEVRARWDDGSDTFFTGLKPERGPDYADFQMTPGEGYTIELPGRSDPSSRPLAAAPCVAAGGDEAITSYRVVYRPAE
;
A
#
# COMPACT_ATOMS: atom_id res chain seq x y z
N MET A 1 -100.38 16.11 54.12
CA MET A 1 -99.38 17.18 53.90
C MET A 1 -98.03 16.62 54.33
N SER A 2 -96.96 16.56 53.56
CA SER A 2 -96.56 17.19 52.31
C SER A 2 -95.46 16.30 51.70
N LYS A 3 -95.46 16.12 50.37
CA LYS A 3 -94.40 15.47 49.60
C LYS A 3 -93.23 16.44 49.42
N THR A 4 -92.00 15.96 49.55
CA THR A 4 -90.96 16.16 48.52
C THR A 4 -89.81 15.16 48.69
N PRO A 5 -89.34 14.52 47.60
CA PRO A 5 -88.27 13.53 47.62
C PRO A 5 -86.87 14.20 47.58
N GLN A 6 -85.90 13.52 48.20
CA GLN A 6 -84.47 13.82 48.11
C GLN A 6 -84.01 13.70 46.65
N TYR A 7 -83.48 14.81 46.10
CA TYR A 7 -82.80 14.82 44.80
C TYR A 7 -81.38 14.29 45.00
N ILE A 8 -81.17 13.01 44.69
CA ILE A 8 -79.83 12.43 44.53
C ILE A 8 -79.31 12.94 43.19
N ASN A 9 -78.27 13.77 43.19
CA ASN A 9 -77.46 14.01 42.00
C ASN A 9 -76.44 12.85 41.90
N PRO A 10 -76.53 11.97 40.88
CA PRO A 10 -75.69 10.78 40.78
C PRO A 10 -74.32 11.04 40.15
N ASN A 11 -73.92 12.29 39.89
CA ASN A 11 -72.59 12.59 39.37
C ASN A 11 -71.52 12.69 40.47
N SER A 12 -71.44 11.66 41.31
CA SER A 12 -70.15 11.24 41.84
C SER A 12 -69.46 10.48 40.73
N ASN A 13 -68.60 11.13 39.93
CA ASN A 13 -67.59 10.36 39.23
C ASN A 13 -66.55 9.96 40.28
N PRO A 14 -66.46 8.68 40.67
CA PRO A 14 -65.28 8.22 41.38
C PRO A 14 -64.09 8.45 40.43
N GLU A 15 -63.06 9.14 40.90
CA GLU A 15 -61.78 9.15 40.22
C GLU A 15 -61.34 7.69 40.06
N THR A 16 -61.53 7.14 38.86
CA THR A 16 -61.07 5.79 38.53
C THR A 16 -59.55 5.80 38.63
N PRO A 17 -58.93 4.99 39.51
CA PRO A 17 -57.48 4.91 39.56
C PRO A 17 -57.00 4.39 38.20
N SER A 18 -56.16 5.18 37.52
CA SER A 18 -55.67 4.82 36.19
C SER A 18 -54.96 3.47 36.27
N LYS A 19 -55.48 2.50 35.51
CA LYS A 19 -55.08 1.08 35.55
C LYS A 19 -53.77 0.80 34.79
N TYR A 20 -53.02 1.84 34.45
CA TYR A 20 -51.84 1.77 33.58
C TYR A 20 -50.60 2.39 34.23
N ASN A 21 -50.33 2.05 35.48
CA ASN A 21 -48.97 2.19 36.01
C ASN A 21 -48.27 0.83 35.89
N ARG A 22 -47.71 0.56 34.70
CA ARG A 22 -46.91 -0.64 34.44
C ARG A 22 -45.52 -0.34 35.00
N PRO A 23 -45.08 -0.95 36.12
CA PRO A 23 -43.75 -0.68 36.64
C PRO A 23 -42.73 -1.10 35.58
N ARG A 24 -41.97 -0.14 35.04
CA ARG A 24 -40.80 -0.42 34.22
C ARG A 24 -39.82 -1.21 35.10
N ARG A 25 -39.83 -2.53 34.95
CA ARG A 25 -38.94 -3.46 35.66
C ARG A 25 -37.49 -3.12 35.33
N TYR A 26 -36.83 -2.37 36.21
CA TYR A 26 -35.37 -2.21 36.26
C TYR A 26 -34.61 -3.54 36.43
N VAL A 27 -35.35 -4.63 36.72
CA VAL A 27 -34.83 -5.98 36.94
C VAL A 27 -34.33 -6.67 35.67
N MET A 28 -34.66 -6.19 34.46
CA MET A 28 -34.19 -6.83 33.21
C MET A 28 -32.79 -6.40 32.76
N TRP A 29 -32.31 -5.22 33.17
CA TRP A 29 -31.03 -4.71 32.65
C TRP A 29 -29.82 -5.39 33.29
N TRP A 30 -29.87 -5.61 34.61
CA TRP A 30 -28.83 -6.38 35.31
C TRP A 30 -28.76 -7.82 34.84
N ALA A 31 -29.90 -8.47 34.61
CA ALA A 31 -29.94 -9.84 34.08
C ALA A 31 -29.29 -9.94 32.69
N LEU A 32 -29.50 -8.95 31.81
CA LEU A 32 -28.84 -8.87 30.52
C LEU A 32 -27.31 -8.67 30.65
N LEU A 33 -26.88 -7.77 31.54
CA LEU A 33 -25.45 -7.54 31.78
C LEU A 33 -24.76 -8.80 32.31
N PHE A 34 -25.36 -9.49 33.29
CA PHE A 34 -24.80 -10.72 33.80
C PHE A 34 -24.76 -11.84 32.74
N GLY A 35 -25.81 -11.97 31.92
CA GLY A 35 -25.82 -12.92 30.81
C GLY A 35 -24.72 -12.65 29.79
N LEU A 36 -24.51 -11.37 29.42
CA LEU A 36 -23.45 -10.96 28.50
C LEU A 36 -22.06 -11.25 29.07
N ILE A 37 -21.83 -10.93 30.35
CA ILE A 37 -20.55 -11.15 31.01
C ILE A 37 -20.25 -12.65 31.07
N VAL A 38 -21.21 -13.45 31.54
CA VAL A 38 -21.03 -14.91 31.65
C VAL A 38 -20.83 -15.54 30.26
N GLY A 39 -21.58 -15.10 29.25
CA GLY A 39 -21.40 -15.57 27.87
C GLY A 39 -20.04 -15.21 27.29
N THR A 40 -19.59 -13.97 27.49
CA THR A 40 -18.28 -13.49 27.00
C THR A 40 -17.13 -14.22 27.69
N VAL A 41 -17.18 -14.31 29.02
CA VAL A 41 -16.15 -15.01 29.82
C VAL A 41 -16.12 -16.49 29.46
N GLY A 42 -17.28 -17.13 29.34
CA GLY A 42 -17.37 -18.54 28.93
C GLY A 42 -16.86 -18.78 27.51
N GLY A 43 -17.19 -17.90 26.57
CA GLY A 43 -16.72 -17.97 25.19
C GLY A 43 -15.21 -17.80 25.06
N ILE A 44 -14.62 -16.83 25.78
CA ILE A 44 -13.17 -16.62 25.81
C ILE A 44 -12.47 -17.83 26.45
N PHE A 45 -12.99 -18.33 27.57
CA PHE A 45 -12.41 -19.51 28.23
C PHE A 45 -12.46 -20.75 27.32
N PHE A 46 -13.57 -20.94 26.60
CA PHE A 46 -13.69 -22.02 25.63
C PHE A 46 -12.67 -21.88 24.49
N ALA A 47 -12.56 -20.69 23.90
CA ALA A 47 -11.65 -20.42 22.80
C ALA A 47 -10.17 -20.59 23.19
N TRP A 48 -9.79 -20.36 24.44
CA TRP A 48 -8.39 -20.47 24.86
C TRP A 48 -8.02 -21.82 25.48
N ASN A 49 -8.94 -22.46 26.21
CA ASN A 49 -8.64 -23.67 26.99
C ASN A 49 -9.10 -24.96 26.31
N ILE A 50 -10.20 -24.91 25.54
CA ILE A 50 -10.80 -26.10 24.92
C ILE A 50 -10.44 -26.19 23.44
N SER A 51 -10.34 -25.06 22.76
CA SER A 51 -9.97 -24.98 21.34
C SER A 51 -8.94 -23.89 21.08
N PRO A 52 -7.74 -23.95 21.71
CA PRO A 52 -6.67 -23.03 21.38
C PRO A 52 -6.38 -23.05 19.87
N VAL A 53 -6.09 -21.90 19.29
CA VAL A 53 -5.67 -21.80 17.89
C VAL A 53 -4.31 -22.47 17.78
N GLU A 54 -4.25 -23.62 17.12
CA GLU A 54 -2.99 -24.26 16.76
C GLU A 54 -2.43 -23.53 15.53
N GLU A 55 -1.45 -22.66 15.75
CA GLU A 55 -0.62 -22.13 14.67
C GLU A 55 0.27 -23.26 14.16
N PHE A 56 -0.19 -23.98 13.15
CA PHE A 56 0.67 -24.91 12.43
C PHE A 56 1.69 -24.10 11.66
N ASP A 57 2.97 -24.33 11.96
CA ASP A 57 4.07 -23.79 11.19
C ASP A 57 3.98 -24.39 9.78
N THR A 58 3.32 -23.66 8.89
CA THR A 58 2.95 -24.16 7.57
C THR A 58 4.12 -23.86 6.65
N GLU A 59 4.88 -24.89 6.31
CA GLU A 59 6.06 -24.72 5.48
C GLU A 59 5.64 -24.29 4.05
N PRO A 60 6.43 -23.47 3.33
CA PRO A 60 6.02 -22.88 2.05
C PRO A 60 5.50 -23.85 0.98
N TRP A 61 5.94 -25.11 1.00
CA TRP A 61 5.48 -26.15 0.07
C TRP A 61 4.12 -26.77 0.43
N GLN A 62 3.65 -26.60 1.68
CA GLN A 62 2.36 -27.11 2.15
C GLN A 62 1.19 -26.20 1.78
N LEU A 63 1.46 -24.97 1.29
CA LEU A 63 0.45 -24.03 0.85
C LEU A 63 -0.40 -24.61 -0.30
N ARG A 64 -1.62 -24.08 -0.46
CA ARG A 64 -2.46 -24.38 -1.63
C ARG A 64 -1.81 -23.74 -2.87
N GLU A 65 -2.20 -24.19 -4.06
CA GLU A 65 -1.56 -23.75 -5.31
C GLU A 65 -1.69 -22.23 -5.52
N ASP A 66 -2.85 -21.65 -5.22
CA ASP A 66 -3.08 -20.20 -5.33
C ASP A 66 -2.26 -19.41 -4.30
N ASP A 67 -2.18 -19.90 -3.07
CA ASP A 67 -1.41 -19.26 -1.99
C ASP A 67 0.10 -19.34 -2.29
N ARG A 68 0.57 -20.43 -2.91
CA ARG A 68 1.96 -20.56 -3.39
C ARG A 68 2.28 -19.51 -4.44
N ALA A 69 1.35 -19.23 -5.36
CA ALA A 69 1.54 -18.18 -6.36
C ALA A 69 1.67 -16.80 -5.72
N GLN A 70 0.87 -16.50 -4.68
CA GLN A 70 0.99 -15.24 -3.93
C GLN A 70 2.30 -15.15 -3.14
N TYR A 71 2.73 -16.25 -2.51
CA TYR A 71 4.01 -16.30 -1.81
C TYR A 71 5.18 -16.14 -2.79
N LEU A 72 5.08 -16.71 -3.98
CA LEU A 72 6.06 -16.53 -5.05
C LEU A 72 6.10 -15.07 -5.54
N VAL A 73 4.95 -14.40 -5.70
CA VAL A 73 4.91 -12.95 -5.97
C VAL A 73 5.66 -12.17 -4.91
N ALA A 74 5.46 -12.48 -3.62
CA ALA A 74 6.17 -11.80 -2.53
C ALA A 74 7.69 -11.99 -2.61
N ILE A 75 8.15 -13.19 -2.98
CA ILE A 75 9.58 -13.46 -3.22
C ILE A 75 10.10 -12.61 -4.38
N MET A 76 9.33 -12.48 -5.47
CA MET A 76 9.75 -11.74 -6.66
C MET A 76 9.79 -10.23 -6.42
N ILE A 77 8.85 -9.70 -5.63
CA ILE A 77 8.89 -8.30 -5.18
C ILE A 77 10.09 -8.07 -4.24
N ASP A 78 10.34 -8.97 -3.29
CA ASP A 78 11.52 -8.89 -2.41
C ASP A 78 12.81 -8.91 -3.23
N TYR A 79 12.89 -9.77 -4.26
CA TYR A 79 14.03 -9.78 -5.19
C TYR A 79 14.14 -8.49 -6.01
N ALA A 80 13.05 -7.91 -6.49
CA ALA A 80 13.11 -6.62 -7.19
C ALA A 80 13.69 -5.52 -6.30
N TYR A 81 13.36 -5.55 -5.00
CA TYR A 81 13.84 -4.58 -4.03
C TYR A 81 15.27 -4.83 -3.55
N ASN A 82 15.66 -6.09 -3.33
CA ASN A 82 16.94 -6.46 -2.71
C ASN A 82 17.98 -7.04 -3.68
N GLY A 83 17.57 -7.51 -4.87
CA GLY A 83 18.39 -8.14 -5.91
C GLY A 83 19.21 -9.35 -5.46
N ASN A 84 18.93 -9.92 -4.28
CA ASN A 84 19.71 -10.99 -3.70
C ASN A 84 19.30 -12.33 -4.33
N LEU A 85 19.98 -12.70 -5.41
CA LEU A 85 19.67 -13.92 -6.16
C LEU A 85 19.81 -15.19 -5.30
N SER A 86 20.85 -15.26 -4.45
CA SER A 86 21.10 -16.44 -3.59
C SER A 86 19.91 -16.70 -2.66
N ARG A 87 19.46 -15.66 -1.95
CA ARG A 87 18.29 -15.74 -1.06
C ARG A 87 17.00 -16.09 -1.80
N THR A 88 16.81 -15.54 -3.00
CA THR A 88 15.64 -15.81 -3.83
C THR A 88 15.61 -17.26 -4.28
N VAL A 89 16.74 -17.79 -4.75
CA VAL A 89 16.85 -19.19 -5.19
C VAL A 89 16.63 -20.14 -4.01
N ASP A 90 17.21 -19.88 -2.84
CA ASP A 90 16.99 -20.70 -1.65
C ASP A 90 15.49 -20.79 -1.31
N ARG A 91 14.78 -19.66 -1.37
CA ARG A 91 13.33 -19.62 -1.15
C ARG A 91 12.54 -20.35 -2.24
N LEU A 92 12.94 -20.22 -3.50
CA LEU A 92 12.29 -20.97 -4.60
C LEU A 92 12.46 -22.48 -4.44
N ILE A 93 13.63 -22.93 -3.97
CA ILE A 93 13.89 -24.35 -3.68
C ILE A 93 12.98 -24.82 -2.54
N THR A 94 12.76 -24.02 -1.49
CA THR A 94 11.87 -24.41 -0.39
C THR A 94 10.41 -24.50 -0.82
N LEU A 95 9.93 -23.72 -1.80
CA LEU A 95 8.56 -23.89 -2.33
C LEU A 95 8.32 -25.25 -3.00
N ARG A 96 9.39 -25.95 -3.43
CA ARG A 96 9.31 -27.21 -4.18
C ARG A 96 8.32 -27.12 -5.35
N LEU A 97 8.50 -26.10 -6.18
CA LEU A 97 7.73 -25.94 -7.42
C LEU A 97 7.95 -27.16 -8.35
N PRO A 98 6.93 -27.60 -9.08
CA PRO A 98 7.07 -28.70 -10.01
C PRO A 98 7.99 -28.31 -11.18
N GLY A 99 9.01 -29.13 -11.46
CA GLY A 99 9.90 -28.93 -12.62
C GLY A 99 11.00 -27.89 -12.40
N ASP A 100 11.22 -27.04 -13.40
CA ASP A 100 12.20 -25.95 -13.34
C ASP A 100 11.61 -24.76 -12.58
N GLN A 101 12.24 -24.40 -11.47
CA GLN A 101 11.77 -23.36 -10.54
C GLN A 101 11.64 -21.99 -11.22
N ILE A 102 12.57 -21.64 -12.10
CA ILE A 102 12.60 -20.35 -12.79
C ILE A 102 11.57 -20.33 -13.92
N GLN A 103 11.41 -21.45 -14.63
CA GLN A 103 10.36 -21.56 -15.64
C GLN A 103 8.96 -21.50 -15.00
N GLU A 104 8.79 -22.04 -13.80
CA GLU A 104 7.51 -21.98 -13.10
C GLU A 104 7.15 -20.55 -12.66
N VAL A 105 8.14 -19.70 -12.34
CA VAL A 105 7.91 -18.26 -12.17
C VAL A 105 7.31 -17.65 -13.43
N ALA A 106 7.83 -17.98 -14.61
CA ALA A 106 7.30 -17.49 -15.89
C ALA A 106 5.87 -18.01 -16.17
N ASN A 107 5.57 -19.27 -15.82
CA ASN A 107 4.24 -19.86 -15.95
C ASN A 107 3.22 -19.18 -15.02
N ILE A 108 3.61 -18.91 -13.77
CA ILE A 108 2.75 -18.22 -12.81
C ILE A 108 2.53 -16.77 -13.22
N ALA A 109 3.58 -16.06 -13.68
CA ALA A 109 3.47 -14.70 -14.22
C ALA A 109 2.46 -14.65 -15.38
N CYS A 110 2.50 -15.65 -16.27
CA CYS A 110 1.55 -15.81 -17.37
C CYS A 110 0.11 -15.98 -16.86
N ARG A 111 -0.12 -16.89 -15.89
CA ARG A 111 -1.44 -17.10 -15.28
C ARG A 111 -1.98 -15.84 -14.64
N LEU A 112 -1.15 -15.11 -13.88
CA LEU A 112 -1.53 -13.85 -13.24
C LEU A 112 -1.84 -12.76 -14.26
N ALA A 113 -1.00 -12.60 -15.30
CA ALA A 113 -1.24 -11.65 -16.39
C ALA A 113 -2.57 -11.92 -17.12
N SER A 114 -2.93 -13.19 -17.32
CA SER A 114 -4.18 -13.55 -17.99
C SER A 114 -5.42 -13.51 -17.09
N GLY A 115 -5.26 -13.49 -15.77
CA GLY A 115 -6.32 -13.69 -14.78
C GLY A 115 -6.92 -12.41 -14.17
N GLY A 116 -6.61 -11.24 -14.71
CA GLY A 116 -7.04 -9.93 -14.17
C GLY A 116 -6.25 -9.46 -12.94
N TYR A 117 -5.20 -10.18 -12.55
CA TYR A 117 -4.32 -9.73 -11.45
C TYR A 117 -3.63 -8.40 -11.80
N VAL A 118 -3.30 -8.23 -13.08
CA VAL A 118 -2.64 -7.03 -13.63
C VAL A 118 -3.57 -5.83 -13.82
N ASP A 119 -4.87 -5.96 -13.51
CA ASP A 119 -5.84 -4.85 -13.56
C ASP A 119 -5.55 -3.79 -12.48
N SER A 120 -4.75 -4.14 -11.48
CA SER A 120 -4.27 -3.24 -10.42
C SER A 120 -2.81 -2.86 -10.64
N GLN A 121 -2.43 -1.63 -10.29
CA GLN A 121 -1.04 -1.16 -10.42
C GLN A 121 -0.05 -2.05 -9.64
N SER A 122 -0.44 -2.51 -8.45
CA SER A 122 0.36 -3.43 -7.63
C SER A 122 0.51 -4.81 -8.28
N GLY A 123 -0.54 -5.34 -8.89
CA GLY A 123 -0.49 -6.60 -9.61
C GLY A 123 0.32 -6.51 -10.90
N LEU A 124 0.25 -5.38 -11.61
CA LEU A 124 1.10 -5.10 -12.77
C LEU A 124 2.58 -5.02 -12.37
N TYR A 125 2.90 -4.30 -11.30
CA TYR A 125 4.26 -4.24 -10.75
C TYR A 125 4.78 -5.63 -10.35
N ALA A 126 3.94 -6.40 -9.66
CA ALA A 126 4.27 -7.77 -9.27
C ALA A 126 4.57 -8.67 -10.48
N VAL A 127 3.78 -8.62 -11.55
CA VAL A 127 4.07 -9.43 -12.74
C VAL A 127 5.33 -8.93 -13.46
N ARG A 128 5.58 -7.61 -13.51
CA ARG A 128 6.81 -7.05 -14.10
C ARG A 128 8.07 -7.47 -13.34
N SER A 129 8.04 -7.55 -12.00
CA SER A 129 9.19 -8.05 -11.22
C SER A 129 9.47 -9.54 -11.51
N MET A 130 8.42 -10.34 -11.67
CA MET A 130 8.55 -11.73 -12.11
C MET A 130 9.19 -11.82 -13.51
N MET A 131 8.74 -10.98 -14.45
CA MET A 131 9.31 -10.88 -15.81
C MET A 131 10.79 -10.58 -15.78
N GLN A 132 11.18 -9.54 -15.05
CA GLN A 132 12.58 -9.15 -14.91
C GLN A 132 13.43 -10.31 -14.35
N PHE A 133 12.96 -11.00 -13.30
CA PHE A 133 13.67 -12.12 -12.71
C PHE A 133 13.94 -13.23 -13.72
N TYR A 134 12.92 -13.76 -14.41
CA TYR A 134 13.12 -14.91 -15.28
C TYR A 134 13.87 -14.53 -16.58
N GLN A 135 13.74 -13.29 -17.07
CA GLN A 135 14.45 -12.82 -18.26
C GLN A 135 15.96 -12.71 -18.02
N LEU A 136 16.36 -12.21 -16.85
CA LEU A 136 17.79 -12.17 -16.46
C LEU A 136 18.41 -13.57 -16.40
N GLN A 137 17.59 -14.59 -16.14
CA GLN A 137 18.00 -15.99 -16.10
C GLN A 137 17.88 -16.69 -17.47
N GLY A 138 17.65 -15.94 -18.55
CA GLY A 138 17.54 -16.46 -19.90
C GLY A 138 16.27 -17.27 -20.18
N ARG A 139 15.23 -17.11 -19.36
CA ARG A 139 13.91 -17.72 -19.57
C ARG A 139 12.95 -16.72 -20.22
N SER A 140 11.86 -17.25 -20.78
CA SER A 140 10.77 -16.45 -21.35
C SER A 140 9.41 -17.05 -20.98
N GLY A 141 8.38 -16.23 -20.98
CA GLY A 141 7.02 -16.59 -20.59
C GLY A 141 5.97 -15.86 -21.41
N CYS A 142 4.71 -16.31 -21.34
CA CYS A 142 3.64 -15.68 -22.11
C CYS A 142 3.37 -14.23 -21.68
N ALA A 143 3.66 -13.89 -20.41
CA ALA A 143 3.52 -12.54 -19.87
C ALA A 143 4.34 -11.49 -20.65
N ASP A 144 5.47 -11.89 -21.27
CA ASP A 144 6.29 -11.02 -22.12
C ASP A 144 5.49 -10.43 -23.28
N THR A 145 4.59 -11.21 -23.87
CA THR A 145 3.79 -10.78 -25.01
C THR A 145 2.51 -10.04 -24.60
N LEU A 146 1.95 -10.42 -23.45
CA LEU A 146 0.69 -9.84 -22.95
C LEU A 146 0.89 -8.40 -22.46
N LEU A 147 1.97 -8.13 -21.72
CA LEU A 147 2.18 -6.82 -21.10
C LEU A 147 2.94 -5.82 -21.99
N VAL A 148 3.63 -6.29 -23.03
CA VAL A 148 4.21 -5.42 -24.07
C VAL A 148 3.13 -4.89 -25.03
N ALA A 149 2.01 -5.61 -25.18
CA ALA A 149 0.89 -5.17 -26.01
C ALA A 149 0.17 -3.93 -25.44
N ASP A 150 0.08 -3.79 -24.11
CA ASP A 150 -0.54 -2.62 -23.46
C ASP A 150 0.32 -1.35 -23.49
N ALA A 151 1.63 -1.47 -23.74
CA ALA A 151 2.52 -0.33 -23.92
C ALA A 151 2.40 0.33 -25.31
N ALA A 152 1.67 -0.30 -26.25
CA ALA A 152 1.54 0.16 -27.64
C ALA A 152 0.27 0.98 -27.93
N ALA A 153 -0.46 1.45 -26.92
CA ALA A 153 -1.54 2.41 -27.13
C ALA A 153 -0.94 3.83 -27.29
N PRO A 154 -1.09 4.50 -28.44
CA PRO A 154 -0.73 5.90 -28.55
C PRO A 154 -1.68 6.71 -27.67
N ALA A 155 -1.18 7.19 -26.53
CA ALA A 155 -1.84 8.21 -25.75
C ALA A 155 -1.86 9.51 -26.55
N THR A 156 -2.92 9.72 -27.35
CA THR A 156 -3.28 11.07 -27.82
C THR A 156 -3.55 11.93 -26.58
N PRO A 157 -2.82 13.04 -26.38
CA PRO A 157 -3.10 13.93 -25.26
C PRO A 157 -4.50 14.54 -25.47
N THR A 158 -5.47 14.03 -24.73
CA THR A 158 -6.80 14.64 -24.66
C THR A 158 -6.65 15.85 -23.75
N VAL A 159 -6.59 17.04 -24.36
CA VAL A 159 -6.56 18.31 -23.62
C VAL A 159 -7.88 18.43 -22.87
N ILE A 160 -7.87 18.11 -21.58
CA ILE A 160 -8.99 18.38 -20.67
C ILE A 160 -8.90 19.86 -20.30
N VAL A 161 -9.73 20.67 -20.95
CA VAL A 161 -9.95 22.07 -20.54
C VAL A 161 -10.75 22.03 -19.23
N VAL A 162 -10.07 22.21 -18.10
CA VAL A 162 -10.71 22.39 -16.80
C VAL A 162 -11.34 23.79 -16.77
N ALA A 163 -12.65 23.86 -16.94
CA ALA A 163 -13.41 25.08 -16.69
C ALA A 163 -13.36 25.41 -15.19
N SER A 164 -12.79 26.57 -14.86
CA SER A 164 -12.78 27.13 -13.50
C SER A 164 -14.21 27.34 -13.00
N LEU A 165 -14.55 26.68 -11.88
CA LEU A 165 -15.85 26.84 -11.22
C LEU A 165 -15.89 28.22 -10.55
N THR A 166 -16.76 29.09 -11.06
CA THR A 166 -17.16 30.33 -10.40
C THR A 166 -17.98 29.97 -9.14
N PRO A 167 -17.70 30.55 -7.96
CA PRO A 167 -18.46 30.25 -6.75
C PRO A 167 -19.93 30.65 -6.93
N THR A 168 -20.82 29.65 -6.96
CA THR A 168 -22.27 29.85 -7.01
C THR A 168 -22.81 29.94 -5.58
N LEU A 169 -23.59 30.98 -5.31
CA LEU A 169 -24.21 31.23 -4.00
C LEU A 169 -25.19 30.10 -3.63
N VAL A 170 -25.15 29.70 -2.36
CA VAL A 170 -26.00 28.65 -1.76
C VAL A 170 -27.47 29.11 -1.73
N PRO A 171 -28.43 28.33 -2.24
CA PRO A 171 -29.86 28.65 -2.11
C PRO A 171 -30.36 28.40 -0.67
N PRO A 172 -31.41 29.11 -0.23
CA PRO A 172 -31.93 28.99 1.14
C PRO A 172 -32.63 27.64 1.38
N ALA A 173 -32.55 27.18 2.62
CA ALA A 173 -33.07 25.89 3.09
C ALA A 173 -34.58 25.75 2.82
N THR A 174 -34.94 24.76 2.00
CA THR A 174 -36.33 24.29 1.86
C THR A 174 -36.51 23.07 2.75
N LYS A 175 -37.51 23.11 3.65
CA LYS A 175 -37.89 21.95 4.47
C LYS A 175 -38.55 20.90 3.58
N THR A 176 -37.91 19.74 3.47
CA THR A 176 -38.49 18.52 2.88
C THR A 176 -38.65 17.51 3.99
N ASP A 177 -39.84 16.91 4.10
CA ASP A 177 -40.17 15.92 5.12
C ASP A 177 -39.40 14.62 4.91
N THR A 178 -38.83 14.11 6.02
CA THR A 178 -38.06 12.86 6.09
C THR A 178 -39.00 11.65 6.02
N PRO A 179 -38.87 10.73 5.06
CA PRO A 179 -39.56 9.45 5.10
C PRO A 179 -38.94 8.49 6.12
N GLU A 180 -39.80 7.76 6.81
CA GLU A 180 -39.49 6.83 7.90
C GLU A 180 -38.76 5.56 7.41
N PRO A 181 -37.67 5.12 8.07
CA PRO A 181 -36.89 3.96 7.62
C PRO A 181 -37.55 2.63 7.98
N PRO A 182 -37.51 1.62 7.08
CA PRO A 182 -37.98 0.26 7.39
C PRO A 182 -36.95 -0.50 8.24
N ASN A 183 -37.38 -0.95 9.42
CA ASN A 183 -36.64 -1.86 10.29
C ASN A 183 -36.57 -3.27 9.66
N ARG A 184 -35.48 -3.60 8.98
CA ARG A 184 -35.09 -5.00 8.72
C ARG A 184 -33.57 -5.15 8.88
N PRO A 185 -33.09 -6.06 9.75
CA PRO A 185 -31.66 -6.32 9.86
C PRO A 185 -31.19 -7.08 8.61
N THR A 186 -30.31 -6.45 7.84
CA THR A 186 -29.51 -7.09 6.78
C THR A 186 -28.18 -7.50 7.41
N PRO A 187 -27.65 -8.71 7.15
CA PRO A 187 -26.33 -9.10 7.65
C PRO A 187 -25.26 -8.14 7.10
N THR A 188 -24.56 -7.47 8.02
CA THR A 188 -23.43 -6.60 7.70
C THR A 188 -22.29 -7.45 7.15
N SER A 189 -21.97 -7.26 5.87
CA SER A 189 -20.72 -7.74 5.27
C SER A 189 -19.54 -7.23 6.09
N VAL A 190 -18.68 -8.13 6.57
CA VAL A 190 -17.44 -7.76 7.25
C VAL A 190 -16.49 -7.24 6.18
N THR A 191 -16.30 -5.91 6.12
CA THR A 191 -15.28 -5.31 5.26
C THR A 191 -13.92 -5.69 5.81
N PHE A 192 -13.24 -6.64 5.16
CA PHE A 192 -11.82 -6.85 5.36
C PHE A 192 -11.07 -5.61 4.88
N VAL A 193 -10.51 -4.84 5.80
CA VAL A 193 -9.53 -3.80 5.47
C VAL A 193 -8.18 -4.51 5.40
N VAL A 194 -7.82 -5.00 4.22
CA VAL A 194 -6.43 -5.39 3.96
C VAL A 194 -5.62 -4.08 4.00
N PRO A 195 -4.57 -3.96 4.84
CA PRO A 195 -3.63 -2.86 4.71
C PRO A 195 -2.96 -2.99 3.34
N THR A 196 -3.55 -2.35 2.34
CA THR A 196 -3.01 -2.27 0.99
C THR A 196 -1.95 -1.19 1.07
N SER A 197 -0.74 -1.55 1.52
CA SER A 197 0.44 -0.74 1.24
C SER A 197 0.75 -0.92 -0.23
N VAL A 198 -0.03 -0.25 -1.09
CA VAL A 198 0.41 0.02 -2.45
C VAL A 198 1.70 0.82 -2.27
N ALA A 199 2.83 0.30 -2.73
CA ALA A 199 4.00 1.13 -2.99
C ALA A 199 3.54 2.13 -4.06
N GLN A 200 3.02 3.26 -3.61
CA GLN A 200 2.77 4.39 -4.48
C GLN A 200 4.17 4.91 -4.79
N GLU A 201 4.52 4.94 -6.07
CA GLU A 201 5.66 5.73 -6.54
C GLU A 201 5.37 7.18 -6.14
N GLU A 202 5.84 7.57 -4.96
CA GLU A 202 5.67 8.91 -4.44
C GLU A 202 6.60 9.88 -5.17
N PHE A 203 7.70 9.36 -5.72
CA PHE A 203 8.72 10.13 -6.43
C PHE A 203 9.13 9.45 -7.74
N THR A 204 9.51 10.27 -8.71
CA THR A 204 10.13 9.87 -9.98
C THR A 204 11.51 10.49 -10.13
N LEU A 205 12.38 9.82 -10.88
CA LEU A 205 13.71 10.30 -11.21
C LEU A 205 13.62 11.43 -12.26
N ALA A 206 13.53 12.67 -11.80
CA ALA A 206 13.29 13.83 -12.64
C ALA A 206 14.53 14.25 -13.46
N ASN A 207 15.73 14.09 -12.90
CA ASN A 207 16.96 14.47 -13.60
C ASN A 207 18.17 13.66 -13.13
N VAL A 208 19.03 13.29 -14.10
CA VAL A 208 20.38 12.77 -13.85
C VAL A 208 21.36 13.59 -14.67
N GLY A 209 22.13 14.45 -14.00
CA GLY A 209 23.22 15.21 -14.59
C GLY A 209 24.57 14.62 -14.24
N THR A 210 25.56 14.80 -15.11
CA THR A 210 26.96 14.41 -14.85
C THR A 210 27.84 15.64 -14.76
N PHE A 211 28.87 15.61 -13.91
CA PHE A 211 29.91 16.62 -13.84
C PHE A 211 31.27 15.99 -13.53
N CYS A 212 32.34 16.70 -13.87
CA CYS A 212 33.71 16.26 -13.65
C CYS A 212 34.45 17.36 -12.86
N ASP A 213 34.71 17.11 -11.58
CA ASP A 213 35.38 18.04 -10.67
C ASP A 213 36.37 17.27 -9.80
N VAL A 214 37.59 17.81 -9.65
CA VAL A 214 38.66 17.17 -8.86
C VAL A 214 38.37 17.15 -7.36
N ASN A 215 37.61 18.11 -6.85
CA ASN A 215 37.25 18.22 -5.43
C ASN A 215 36.03 17.38 -5.07
N LEU A 216 35.16 17.13 -6.06
CA LEU A 216 33.94 16.34 -5.93
C LEU A 216 34.01 15.18 -6.94
N SER A 217 35.09 14.41 -6.86
CA SER A 217 35.41 13.33 -7.79
C SER A 217 34.73 12.02 -7.35
N GLY A 218 34.01 11.38 -8.26
CA GLY A 218 33.36 10.09 -8.04
C GLY A 218 32.26 10.12 -6.97
N ILE A 219 31.47 11.18 -6.90
CA ILE A 219 30.33 11.25 -5.96
C ILE A 219 28.99 11.23 -6.69
N ILE A 220 27.97 10.70 -6.03
CA ILE A 220 26.57 10.83 -6.44
C ILE A 220 25.89 11.78 -5.46
N GLU A 221 25.55 12.98 -5.91
CA GLU A 221 24.71 13.92 -5.16
C GLU A 221 23.24 13.59 -5.43
N VAL A 222 22.47 13.27 -4.40
CA VAL A 222 21.03 13.02 -4.50
C VAL A 222 20.28 14.17 -3.85
N ARG A 223 19.25 14.66 -4.56
CA ARG A 223 18.34 15.72 -4.10
C ARG A 223 16.90 15.26 -4.23
N VAL A 224 16.15 15.30 -3.14
CA VAL A 224 14.72 14.97 -3.13
C VAL A 224 13.90 16.22 -2.84
N GLN A 225 13.02 16.58 -3.78
CA GLN A 225 12.25 17.83 -3.75
C GLN A 225 10.76 17.55 -3.77
N ASP A 226 9.95 18.50 -3.28
CA ASP A 226 8.49 18.51 -3.40
C ASP A 226 8.03 19.17 -4.73
N PHE A 227 6.72 19.34 -4.90
CA PHE A 227 6.12 20.01 -6.07
C PHE A 227 6.51 21.49 -6.21
N ASN A 228 6.92 22.14 -5.13
CA ASN A 228 7.37 23.54 -5.10
C ASN A 228 8.89 23.66 -5.32
N GLY A 229 9.61 22.54 -5.43
CA GLY A 229 11.07 22.49 -5.47
C GLY A 229 11.74 22.65 -4.11
N GLU A 230 10.97 22.61 -3.02
CA GLU A 230 11.47 22.64 -1.65
C GLU A 230 12.04 21.27 -1.25
N GLY A 231 13.13 21.29 -0.51
CA GLY A 231 13.89 20.08 -0.21
C GLY A 231 13.30 19.25 0.92
N ILE A 232 13.23 17.93 0.74
CA ILE A 232 12.67 16.99 1.70
C ILE A 232 13.79 16.24 2.42
N ALA A 233 13.87 16.40 3.73
CA ALA A 233 14.80 15.69 4.60
C ALA A 233 14.25 14.32 5.06
N GLY A 234 15.15 13.42 5.47
CA GLY A 234 14.80 12.13 6.06
C GLY A 234 14.34 11.08 5.05
N ILE A 235 14.57 11.31 3.76
CA ILE A 235 14.25 10.33 2.72
C ILE A 235 15.40 9.33 2.62
N GLU A 236 15.08 8.04 2.74
CA GLU A 236 16.01 6.93 2.52
C GLU A 236 16.34 6.83 1.03
N VAL A 237 17.63 6.78 0.72
CA VAL A 237 18.19 6.58 -0.61
C VAL A 237 19.04 5.32 -0.59
N ARG A 238 18.94 4.50 -1.63
CA ARG A 238 19.77 3.31 -1.79
C ARG A 238 20.60 3.38 -3.06
N ALA A 239 21.89 3.09 -2.92
CA ALA A 239 22.81 2.83 -4.02
C ALA A 239 23.09 1.32 -4.10
N ARG A 240 22.93 0.74 -5.28
CA ARG A 240 23.17 -0.69 -5.54
C ARG A 240 24.23 -0.87 -6.61
N TRP A 241 25.14 -1.81 -6.43
CA TRP A 241 26.13 -2.25 -7.42
C TRP A 241 26.16 -3.79 -7.45
N ASP A 242 27.01 -4.38 -8.28
CA ASP A 242 27.00 -5.83 -8.53
C ASP A 242 27.16 -6.68 -7.25
N ASP A 243 28.01 -6.22 -6.33
CA ASP A 243 28.40 -6.98 -5.12
C ASP A 243 27.72 -6.48 -3.83
N GLY A 244 26.80 -5.51 -3.91
CA GLY A 244 26.19 -4.97 -2.69
C GLY A 244 25.26 -3.78 -2.87
N SER A 245 24.88 -3.20 -1.73
CA SER A 245 24.11 -1.97 -1.65
C SER A 245 24.43 -1.20 -0.38
N ASP A 246 24.28 0.12 -0.44
CA ASP A 246 24.38 1.01 0.71
C ASP A 246 23.15 1.92 0.80
N THR A 247 22.80 2.32 2.02
CA THR A 247 21.64 3.14 2.33
C THR A 247 22.06 4.39 3.09
N PHE A 248 21.58 5.54 2.64
CA PHE A 248 21.89 6.84 3.19
C PHE A 248 20.65 7.75 3.14
N PHE A 249 20.68 8.91 3.81
CA PHE A 249 19.47 9.72 4.02
C PHE A 249 19.68 11.19 3.64
N THR A 250 18.63 11.82 3.10
CA THR A 250 18.63 13.26 2.85
C THR A 250 18.57 14.07 4.14
N GLY A 251 19.19 15.25 4.13
CA GLY A 251 19.10 16.22 5.23
C GLY A 251 20.06 15.97 6.39
N LEU A 252 20.96 14.99 6.28
CA LEU A 252 22.02 14.74 7.28
C LEU A 252 23.18 15.75 7.19
N LYS A 253 23.19 16.62 6.17
CA LYS A 253 24.20 17.68 5.95
C LYS A 253 23.52 19.06 5.88
N PRO A 254 23.24 19.71 7.03
CA PRO A 254 22.45 20.95 7.07
C PRO A 254 23.06 22.09 6.25
N GLU A 255 24.38 22.11 6.07
CA GLU A 255 25.12 23.07 5.25
C GLU A 255 24.88 22.93 3.73
N ARG A 256 24.36 21.78 3.26
CA ARG A 256 24.07 21.50 1.83
C ARG A 256 22.58 21.56 1.49
N GLY A 257 21.72 21.66 2.50
CA GLY A 257 20.27 21.72 2.38
C GLY A 257 19.55 20.45 2.88
N PRO A 258 18.24 20.55 3.16
CA PRO A 258 17.44 19.42 3.68
C PRO A 258 17.24 18.31 2.65
N ASP A 259 17.32 18.58 1.35
CA ASP A 259 17.19 17.61 0.27
C ASP A 259 18.46 16.81 -0.01
N TYR A 260 19.61 17.22 0.54
CA TYR A 260 20.90 16.71 0.09
C TYR A 260 21.28 15.41 0.77
N ALA A 261 21.76 14.48 -0.05
CA ALA A 261 22.39 13.23 0.32
C ALA A 261 23.56 12.98 -0.64
N ASP A 262 24.62 12.31 -0.18
CA ASP A 262 25.72 11.91 -1.06
C ASP A 262 26.22 10.50 -0.81
N PHE A 263 26.81 9.94 -1.86
CA PHE A 263 27.43 8.63 -1.86
C PHE A 263 28.77 8.70 -2.61
N GLN A 264 29.82 8.11 -2.03
CA GLN A 264 31.14 8.02 -2.66
C GLN A 264 31.23 6.73 -3.46
N MET A 265 31.47 6.86 -4.76
CA MET A 265 31.64 5.73 -5.67
C MET A 265 33.05 5.17 -5.62
N THR A 266 33.15 3.87 -5.86
CA THR A 266 34.38 3.15 -6.21
C THR A 266 34.62 3.26 -7.71
N PRO A 267 35.82 3.65 -8.16
CA PRO A 267 36.15 3.73 -9.58
C PRO A 267 35.94 2.39 -10.31
N GLY A 268 35.31 2.44 -11.48
CA GLY A 268 35.06 1.26 -12.32
C GLY A 268 33.76 0.50 -12.02
N GLU A 269 33.01 0.87 -10.99
CA GLU A 269 31.70 0.28 -10.68
C GLU A 269 30.54 1.07 -11.29
N GLY A 270 29.39 0.41 -11.44
CA GLY A 270 28.13 1.00 -11.90
C GLY A 270 27.08 0.95 -10.80
N TYR A 271 26.45 2.11 -10.52
CA TYR A 271 25.50 2.25 -9.42
C TYR A 271 24.08 2.47 -9.92
N THR A 272 23.14 1.71 -9.38
CA THR A 272 21.70 1.95 -9.54
C THR A 272 21.19 2.68 -8.30
N ILE A 273 20.56 3.85 -8.48
CA ILE A 273 20.04 4.66 -7.38
C ILE A 273 18.51 4.56 -7.36
N GLU A 274 17.94 4.44 -6.17
CA GLU A 274 16.49 4.40 -5.94
C GLU A 274 16.11 5.00 -4.59
N LEU A 275 14.84 5.36 -4.44
CA LEU A 275 14.19 5.65 -3.15
C LEU A 275 13.38 4.40 -2.75
N PRO A 276 13.87 3.57 -1.82
CA PRO A 276 13.30 2.24 -1.57
C PRO A 276 11.80 2.31 -1.23
N GLY A 277 10.97 1.68 -2.06
CA GLY A 277 9.50 1.65 -1.90
C GLY A 277 8.78 2.97 -2.19
N ARG A 278 9.49 3.96 -2.77
CA ARG A 278 8.97 5.30 -3.09
C ARG A 278 9.27 5.77 -4.51
N SER A 279 10.26 5.19 -5.20
CA SER A 279 10.53 5.45 -6.62
C SER A 279 10.98 4.19 -7.33
N ASP A 280 10.85 4.20 -8.65
CA ASP A 280 11.58 3.26 -9.51
C ASP A 280 13.10 3.49 -9.43
N PRO A 281 13.91 2.45 -9.66
CA PRO A 281 15.36 2.59 -9.78
C PRO A 281 15.76 3.34 -11.06
N SER A 282 16.96 3.91 -11.04
CA SER A 282 17.55 4.54 -12.23
C SER A 282 17.62 3.55 -13.39
N SER A 283 17.07 3.93 -14.54
CA SER A 283 16.99 3.07 -15.75
C SER A 283 18.34 2.71 -16.36
N ARG A 284 19.41 3.42 -15.99
CA ARG A 284 20.79 3.14 -16.42
C ARG A 284 21.71 3.21 -15.20
N PRO A 285 22.71 2.31 -15.11
CA PRO A 285 23.74 2.42 -14.08
C PRO A 285 24.55 3.71 -14.22
N LEU A 286 24.77 4.39 -13.10
CA LEU A 286 25.65 5.54 -12.97
C LEU A 286 27.08 5.00 -12.85
N ALA A 287 27.83 5.04 -13.95
CA ALA A 287 29.18 4.49 -14.01
C ALA A 287 30.21 5.46 -13.43
N ALA A 288 31.05 4.96 -12.52
CA ALA A 288 32.21 5.66 -11.97
C ALA A 288 33.39 5.62 -12.96
N ALA A 289 33.20 6.25 -14.12
CA ALA A 289 34.18 6.27 -15.20
C ALA A 289 35.17 7.45 -15.06
N PRO A 290 36.45 7.29 -15.45
CA PRO A 290 37.41 8.39 -15.51
C PRO A 290 36.93 9.53 -16.42
N CYS A 291 37.19 10.77 -16.01
CA CYS A 291 36.92 11.98 -16.77
C CYS A 291 38.08 12.97 -16.59
N VAL A 292 38.20 13.92 -17.52
CA VAL A 292 39.21 14.98 -17.45
C VAL A 292 38.51 16.30 -17.15
N ALA A 293 38.88 16.94 -16.04
CA ALA A 293 38.33 18.23 -15.64
C ALA A 293 38.79 19.33 -16.61
N ALA A 294 38.13 20.50 -16.58
CA ALA A 294 38.47 21.62 -17.46
C ALA A 294 39.94 22.11 -17.31
N GLY A 295 40.58 21.82 -16.18
CA GLY A 295 42.00 22.11 -15.91
C GLY A 295 42.99 21.10 -16.48
N GLY A 296 42.53 20.00 -17.08
CA GLY A 296 43.37 18.91 -17.57
C GLY A 296 43.68 17.82 -16.55
N ASP A 297 43.22 17.97 -15.31
CA ASP A 297 43.38 16.98 -14.24
C ASP A 297 42.43 15.78 -14.42
N GLU A 298 42.91 14.59 -14.09
CA GLU A 298 42.09 13.37 -14.10
C GLU A 298 41.22 13.28 -12.84
N ALA A 299 39.94 12.94 -13.02
CA ALA A 299 38.96 12.72 -11.98
C ALA A 299 38.03 11.55 -12.34
N ILE A 300 37.10 11.22 -11.47
CA ILE A 300 36.02 10.26 -11.73
C ILE A 300 34.74 11.05 -11.94
N THR A 301 33.94 10.62 -12.91
CA THR A 301 32.64 11.22 -13.24
C THR A 301 31.74 11.19 -12.02
N SER A 302 31.18 12.33 -11.68
CA SER A 302 30.21 12.50 -10.60
C SER A 302 28.82 12.78 -11.15
N TYR A 303 27.81 12.50 -10.35
CA TYR A 303 26.42 12.61 -10.76
C TYR A 303 25.64 13.52 -9.83
N ARG A 304 24.66 14.24 -10.39
CA ARG A 304 23.61 14.93 -9.64
C ARG A 304 22.27 14.34 -10.04
N VAL A 305 21.63 13.72 -9.08
CA VAL A 305 20.36 13.02 -9.22
C VAL A 305 19.28 13.82 -8.50
N VAL A 306 18.17 14.11 -9.18
CA VAL A 306 17.04 14.84 -8.61
C VAL A 306 15.79 14.00 -8.70
N TYR A 307 15.16 13.76 -7.55
CA TYR A 307 13.84 13.15 -7.41
C TYR A 307 12.79 14.23 -7.16
N ARG A 308 11.63 14.07 -7.80
CA ARG A 308 10.44 14.92 -7.61
C ARG A 308 9.22 14.05 -7.46
N PRO A 309 8.11 14.57 -6.91
CA PRO A 309 6.92 13.76 -6.75
C PRO A 309 6.42 13.23 -8.10
N ALA A 310 5.88 12.01 -8.12
CA ALA A 310 5.25 11.46 -9.31
C ALA A 310 4.00 12.28 -9.69
N GLU A 311 3.81 12.54 -10.99
CA GLU A 311 2.62 13.24 -11.51
C GLU A 311 1.42 12.31 -11.70
#